data_AF-A0AAW1WFT9-F1
#
_entry.id   AF-A0AAW1WFT9-F1
#
_cell.length_a   1.000
_cell.length_b   1.000
_cell.length_c   1.000
_cell.angle_alpha   90.00
_cell.angle_beta   90.00
_cell.angle_gamma   90.00
#
_symmetry.space_group_name_H-M   'P 1'
#
loop_
_entity.id
_entity.type
_entity.pdbx_description
1 polymer ?
#
loop_
_entity_poly.entity_id
_entity_poly.type
_entity_poly.pdbx_seq_one_letter_code
_entity_poly.pdbx_strand_id
1 'polypeptide(L)'
;MFNGDDAVKVYESDKNIEMEEMQEIEETLGQAIESYVAWPNYFIVLNLEKIKKKKHVAPVKDLSMKDDGVKMVPSKCKALYHIAKNLMDNNSKALMSTLENEVFGVPRDLHIFEDDIIQLMETQWLGANCIVAYMRYLYEILIKSDLVDTFGFVDSARVVSFGVSQTKNVEKNLVERMQQGKSDRIFLVPYNPRNHWMLTIINEEKDIVYIADSLEKQEYPEWMETVNNAIKLFNGVTGRHGKKAPQWITLLSTPKQVGGVECGYYVMRYMKEIIEDPTISFAQLWSKKSKRTNYSQEQIDEVRNE
;
A
#
# COMPACT_ATOMS: atom_id res chain seq x y z
N MET A 1 -30.75 -28.99 9.16
CA MET A 1 -30.48 -30.42 9.40
C MET A 1 -28.98 -30.59 9.34
N PHE A 2 -28.34 -30.84 10.48
CA PHE A 2 -26.92 -31.19 10.55
C PHE A 2 -26.73 -32.65 10.12
N ASN A 3 -25.60 -32.91 9.47
CA ASN A 3 -24.67 -34.04 9.66
C ASN A 3 -23.35 -33.55 9.04
N GLY A 4 -22.20 -33.51 9.71
CA GLY A 4 -21.68 -34.49 10.66
C GLY A 4 -20.66 -35.34 9.89
N ASP A 5 -19.38 -35.13 10.20
CA ASP A 5 -18.20 -35.91 9.77
C ASP A 5 -17.50 -35.50 8.46
N ASP A 6 -16.66 -34.47 8.54
CA ASP A 6 -15.32 -34.55 7.94
C ASP A 6 -14.31 -34.45 9.08
N ALA A 7 -13.97 -35.61 9.61
CA ALA A 7 -13.05 -35.79 10.73
C ALA A 7 -11.67 -35.18 10.40
N VAL A 8 -11.21 -34.29 11.26
CA VAL A 8 -9.81 -33.86 11.32
C VAL A 8 -8.97 -35.10 11.63
N LYS A 9 -8.21 -35.59 10.66
CA LYS A 9 -7.17 -36.59 10.92
C LYS A 9 -5.98 -35.91 11.57
N VAL A 10 -5.86 -36.05 12.87
CA VAL A 10 -4.65 -35.73 13.64
C VAL A 10 -3.60 -36.78 13.28
N TYR A 11 -2.47 -36.35 12.73
CA TYR A 11 -1.27 -37.17 12.62
C TYR A 11 -0.40 -36.82 13.81
N GLU A 12 -0.19 -37.78 14.73
CA GLU A 12 0.83 -37.67 15.77
C GLU A 12 2.20 -37.58 15.09
N SER A 13 2.82 -36.41 15.18
CA SER A 13 4.26 -36.29 14.94
C SER A 13 4.98 -36.63 16.24
N ASP A 14 5.93 -37.56 16.16
CA ASP A 14 6.78 -38.08 17.25
C ASP A 14 7.55 -37.01 18.05
N LYS A 15 6.84 -36.24 18.88
CA LYS A 15 7.41 -35.45 19.97
C LYS A 15 6.44 -35.47 21.13
N ASN A 16 6.86 -36.11 22.22
CA ASN A 16 6.19 -36.05 23.52
C ASN A 16 6.05 -34.57 23.92
N ILE A 17 4.84 -34.03 23.75
CA ILE A 17 4.39 -32.78 24.35
C ILE A 17 3.51 -33.22 25.52
N GLU A 18 3.81 -32.77 26.73
CA GLU A 18 3.07 -33.17 27.94
C GLU A 18 1.62 -32.67 27.85
N MET A 19 0.64 -33.49 28.26
CA MET A 19 -0.79 -33.17 28.09
C MET A 19 -1.22 -31.87 28.77
N GLU A 20 -0.51 -31.41 29.81
CA GLU A 20 -0.76 -30.12 30.45
C GLU A 20 -0.41 -28.94 29.52
N GLU A 21 0.64 -29.04 28.68
CA GLU A 21 0.96 -28.01 27.68
C GLU A 21 -0.09 -27.94 26.57
N MET A 22 -0.71 -29.07 26.18
CA MET A 22 -1.78 -29.06 25.16
C MET A 22 -3.05 -28.33 25.63
N GLN A 23 -3.36 -28.42 26.92
CA GLN A 23 -4.57 -27.80 27.48
C GLN A 23 -4.40 -26.27 27.64
N GLU A 24 -3.20 -25.82 27.99
CA GLU A 24 -2.85 -24.39 28.05
C GLU A 24 -2.79 -23.74 26.65
N ILE A 25 -2.41 -24.50 25.62
CA ILE A 25 -2.42 -24.07 24.20
C ILE A 25 -3.86 -23.89 23.67
N GLU A 26 -4.81 -24.77 24.02
CA GLU A 26 -6.22 -24.61 23.62
C GLU A 26 -6.88 -23.38 24.26
N GLU A 27 -6.60 -23.10 25.53
CA GLU A 27 -7.13 -21.92 26.22
C GLU A 27 -6.56 -20.61 25.65
N THR A 28 -5.30 -20.60 25.21
CA THR A 28 -4.65 -19.43 24.61
C THR A 28 -5.02 -19.22 23.13
N LEU A 29 -5.31 -20.29 22.36
CA LEU A 29 -5.82 -20.17 20.99
C LEU A 29 -7.22 -19.53 20.95
N GLY A 30 -8.07 -19.83 21.93
CA GLY A 30 -9.42 -19.23 22.03
C GLY A 30 -9.40 -17.72 22.24
N GLN A 31 -8.33 -17.19 22.85
CA GLN A 31 -8.14 -15.76 23.09
C GLN A 31 -7.46 -15.02 21.93
N ALA A 32 -6.86 -15.75 20.98
CA ALA A 32 -6.09 -15.17 19.87
C ALA A 32 -6.89 -14.95 18.58
N ILE A 33 -8.18 -15.32 18.56
CA ILE A 33 -9.09 -15.04 17.44
C ILE A 33 -9.13 -13.52 17.22
N GLU A 34 -8.74 -13.07 16.02
CA GLU A 34 -8.59 -11.67 15.58
C GLU A 34 -7.29 -10.93 15.99
N SER A 35 -6.24 -11.65 16.41
CA SER A 35 -4.90 -11.05 16.62
C SER A 35 -3.81 -11.67 15.72
N TYR A 36 -2.77 -10.91 15.39
CA TYR A 36 -1.60 -11.40 14.65
C TYR A 36 -0.56 -11.99 15.60
N VAL A 37 -0.48 -13.32 15.67
CA VAL A 37 0.52 -14.04 16.48
C VAL A 37 1.51 -14.78 15.57
N ALA A 38 2.80 -14.66 15.86
CA ALA A 38 3.84 -15.41 15.15
C ALA A 38 3.85 -16.87 15.63
N TRP A 39 3.62 -17.80 14.70
CA TRP A 39 3.54 -19.23 15.01
C TRP A 39 4.93 -19.86 15.17
N PRO A 40 5.15 -20.73 16.18
CA PRO A 40 6.37 -21.50 16.28
C PRO A 40 6.56 -22.44 15.08
N ASN A 41 7.80 -22.51 14.56
CA ASN A 41 8.14 -23.24 13.33
C ASN A 41 7.74 -24.72 13.31
N TYR A 42 7.55 -25.36 14.47
CA TYR A 42 7.19 -26.77 14.58
C TYR A 42 5.70 -27.07 14.32
N PHE A 43 4.84 -26.05 14.22
CA PHE A 43 3.44 -26.20 13.81
C PHE A 43 3.21 -25.97 12.30
N ILE A 44 4.25 -25.67 11.54
CA ILE A 44 4.15 -25.38 10.10
C ILE A 44 4.47 -26.65 9.29
N VAL A 45 3.44 -27.36 8.83
CA VAL A 45 3.61 -28.49 7.90
C VAL A 45 3.44 -28.01 6.46
N LEU A 46 4.56 -27.77 5.76
CA LEU A 46 4.57 -27.47 4.32
C LEU A 46 4.54 -28.78 3.52
N ASN A 47 3.45 -29.01 2.79
CA ASN A 47 3.34 -30.19 1.92
C ASN A 47 4.14 -30.00 0.63
N LEU A 48 5.39 -30.47 0.63
CA LEU A 48 6.39 -30.25 -0.42
C LEU A 48 6.29 -31.19 -1.65
N GLU A 49 5.27 -32.04 -1.75
CA GLU A 49 5.25 -33.11 -2.77
C GLU A 49 4.91 -32.67 -4.21
N LYS A 50 4.65 -31.37 -4.49
CA LYS A 50 4.31 -30.90 -5.85
C LYS A 50 5.38 -30.05 -6.58
N ILE A 51 6.60 -29.95 -6.07
CA ILE A 51 7.68 -29.27 -6.81
C ILE A 51 8.49 -30.29 -7.63
N LYS A 52 8.11 -30.46 -8.90
CA LYS A 52 8.89 -31.26 -9.87
C LYS A 52 10.26 -30.62 -10.13
N LYS A 53 11.32 -31.38 -9.85
CA LYS A 53 12.75 -31.04 -10.06
C LYS A 53 13.05 -30.55 -11.49
N LYS A 54 13.78 -29.43 -11.60
CA LYS A 54 14.73 -29.19 -12.70
C LYS A 54 16.10 -28.76 -12.18
N LYS A 55 17.04 -29.70 -12.39
CA LYS A 55 18.51 -29.69 -12.54
C LYS A 55 19.38 -28.66 -11.79
N HIS A 56 20.40 -29.24 -11.13
CA HIS A 56 21.61 -28.67 -10.53
C HIS A 56 22.11 -27.35 -11.14
N VAL A 57 22.35 -26.37 -10.27
CA VAL A 57 23.26 -25.25 -10.50
C VAL A 57 24.49 -25.44 -9.60
N ALA A 58 25.67 -25.24 -10.19
CA ALA A 58 27.00 -25.41 -9.62
C ALA A 58 27.27 -24.46 -8.44
N PRO A 59 28.28 -24.73 -7.59
CA PRO A 59 28.53 -23.92 -6.39
C PRO A 59 28.87 -22.47 -6.78
N VAL A 60 28.35 -21.55 -5.97
CA VAL A 60 28.51 -20.09 -6.11
C VAL A 60 29.99 -19.75 -6.22
N LYS A 61 30.40 -19.32 -7.41
CA LYS A 61 31.67 -18.61 -7.61
C LYS A 61 31.53 -17.21 -7.04
N ASP A 62 32.56 -16.83 -6.32
CA ASP A 62 32.86 -15.50 -5.81
C ASP A 62 32.39 -14.40 -6.77
N LEU A 63 31.58 -13.46 -6.28
CA LEU A 63 30.96 -12.39 -7.06
C LEU A 63 32.01 -11.33 -7.41
N SER A 64 32.82 -11.61 -8.43
CA SER A 64 33.48 -10.54 -9.18
C SER A 64 32.39 -9.78 -9.94
N MET A 65 32.06 -8.57 -9.48
CA MET A 65 31.12 -7.66 -10.12
C MET A 65 31.45 -7.54 -11.62
N LYS A 66 30.52 -7.99 -12.47
CA LYS A 66 30.51 -7.61 -13.87
C LYS A 66 29.59 -6.41 -14.01
N ASP A 67 30.16 -5.37 -14.59
CA ASP A 67 29.60 -4.05 -14.84
C ASP A 67 28.55 -4.13 -15.96
N ASP A 68 27.31 -4.40 -15.56
CA ASP A 68 26.12 -4.18 -16.40
C ASP A 68 25.43 -2.91 -15.89
N GLY A 69 25.99 -1.72 -16.22
CA GLY A 69 25.34 -0.42 -16.06
C GLY A 69 24.78 -0.14 -14.66
N VAL A 70 25.65 0.25 -13.72
CA VAL A 70 25.32 0.52 -12.32
C VAL A 70 24.06 1.39 -12.18
N LYS A 71 22.92 0.80 -11.77
CA LYS A 71 21.80 1.56 -11.21
C LYS A 71 22.32 2.34 -10.02
N MET A 72 22.48 3.65 -10.17
CA MET A 72 23.06 4.48 -9.13
C MET A 72 22.07 4.56 -7.96
N VAL A 73 22.41 3.96 -6.83
CA VAL A 73 21.60 4.09 -5.61
C VAL A 73 21.71 5.53 -5.11
N PRO A 74 20.59 6.24 -4.88
CA PRO A 74 20.63 7.62 -4.42
C PRO A 74 21.36 7.77 -3.09
N SER A 75 22.08 8.89 -2.93
CA SER A 75 23.01 9.09 -1.79
C SER A 75 22.30 9.10 -0.44
N LYS A 76 21.08 9.66 -0.37
CA LYS A 76 20.27 9.66 0.84
C LYS A 76 19.74 8.27 1.20
N CYS A 77 19.40 7.44 0.21
CA CYS A 77 18.99 6.05 0.49
C CYS A 77 20.13 5.24 1.13
N LYS A 78 21.38 5.46 0.69
CA LYS A 78 22.56 4.82 1.32
C LYS A 78 22.74 5.28 2.76
N ALA A 79 22.59 6.57 3.03
CA ALA A 79 22.66 7.12 4.38
C ALA A 79 21.56 6.54 5.28
N LEU A 80 20.32 6.49 4.77
CA LEU A 80 19.19 5.88 5.46
C LEU A 80 19.47 4.42 5.82
N TYR A 81 20.02 3.62 4.90
CA TYR A 81 20.37 2.23 5.17
C TYR A 81 21.40 2.08 6.28
N HIS A 82 22.48 2.86 6.26
CA HIS A 82 23.47 2.80 7.33
C HIS A 82 22.90 3.22 8.68
N ILE A 83 22.04 4.24 8.72
CA ILE A 83 21.35 4.67 9.94
C ILE A 83 20.42 3.56 10.43
N ALA A 84 19.59 3.03 9.54
CA ALA A 84 18.62 1.98 9.86
C ALA A 84 19.30 0.71 10.36
N LYS A 85 20.36 0.25 9.67
CA LYS A 85 21.13 -0.92 10.08
C LYS A 85 21.71 -0.76 11.48
N ASN A 86 22.35 0.38 11.74
CA ASN A 86 22.89 0.67 13.07
C ASN A 86 21.79 0.73 14.16
N LEU A 87 20.61 1.27 13.85
CA LEU A 87 19.50 1.34 14.81
C LEU A 87 18.87 -0.04 15.02
N MET A 88 18.74 -0.84 13.97
CA MET A 88 18.04 -2.12 14.00
C MET A 88 18.89 -3.22 14.64
N ASP A 89 20.20 -3.25 14.37
CA ASP A 89 21.14 -4.22 14.95
C ASP A 89 21.26 -4.07 16.49
N ASN A 90 20.95 -2.88 17.01
CA ASN A 90 21.21 -2.56 18.41
C ASN A 90 20.02 -2.80 19.35
N ASN A 91 18.75 -2.83 18.90
CA ASN A 91 17.59 -3.04 19.80
C ASN A 91 16.21 -3.22 19.13
N SER A 92 16.04 -3.17 17.80
CA SER A 92 14.69 -3.16 17.18
C SER A 92 14.67 -3.74 15.77
N LYS A 93 13.68 -4.57 15.43
CA LYS A 93 13.59 -5.16 14.07
C LYS A 93 13.03 -4.19 13.00
N ALA A 94 12.61 -2.99 13.39
CA ALA A 94 12.02 -1.97 12.53
C ALA A 94 12.23 -0.57 13.12
N LEU A 95 12.21 0.46 12.26
CA LEU A 95 12.02 1.85 12.68
C LEU A 95 10.52 2.07 12.93
N MET A 96 10.18 2.53 14.13
CA MET A 96 8.80 2.73 14.55
C MET A 96 8.53 4.22 14.77
N SER A 97 7.39 4.69 14.27
CA SER A 97 6.89 6.04 14.53
C SER A 97 5.36 6.02 14.51
N THR A 98 4.72 6.84 15.32
CA THR A 98 3.26 7.05 15.25
C THR A 98 3.00 8.35 14.50
N LEU A 99 2.30 8.24 13.37
CA LEU A 99 1.94 9.38 12.52
C LEU A 99 0.75 10.12 13.13
N GLU A 100 0.79 11.44 13.01
CA GLU A 100 -0.22 12.34 13.58
C GLU A 100 -1.57 12.16 12.88
N ASN A 101 -2.65 12.36 13.64
CA ASN A 101 -4.02 12.11 13.18
C ASN A 101 -4.38 12.95 11.96
N GLU A 102 -3.78 14.12 11.80
CA GLU A 102 -4.11 15.07 10.75
C GLU A 102 -3.77 14.52 9.34
N VAL A 103 -2.76 13.64 9.27
CA VAL A 103 -2.27 13.03 8.02
C VAL A 103 -3.35 12.17 7.39
N PHE A 104 -3.92 11.23 8.16
CA PHE A 104 -4.87 10.22 7.65
C PHE A 104 -6.27 10.31 8.26
N GLY A 105 -6.48 11.22 9.19
CA GLY A 105 -7.72 11.34 9.94
C GLY A 105 -7.85 10.50 11.18
N VAL A 106 -6.87 9.63 11.42
CA VAL A 106 -6.81 8.66 12.51
C VAL A 106 -5.34 8.42 12.86
N PRO A 107 -5.02 8.00 14.10
CA PRO A 107 -3.66 7.61 14.45
C PRO A 107 -3.20 6.46 13.56
N ARG A 108 -1.93 6.50 13.12
CA ARG A 108 -1.35 5.44 12.30
C ARG A 108 0.08 5.13 12.72
N ASP A 109 0.30 3.95 13.27
CA ASP A 109 1.65 3.45 13.51
C ASP A 109 2.32 3.02 12.19
N LEU A 110 3.51 3.56 11.98
CA LEU A 110 4.38 3.28 10.86
C LEU A 110 5.56 2.42 11.33
N HIS A 111 5.74 1.29 10.65
CA HIS A 111 6.83 0.36 10.87
C HIS A 111 7.62 0.22 9.56
N ILE A 112 8.88 0.67 9.55
CA ILE A 112 9.77 0.51 8.40
C ILE A 112 10.80 -0.57 8.73
N PHE A 113 10.75 -1.68 8.01
CA PHE A 113 11.66 -2.81 8.16
C PHE A 113 12.92 -2.62 7.30
N GLU A 114 13.97 -3.43 7.56
CA GLU A 114 15.17 -3.41 6.71
C GLU A 114 14.81 -3.69 5.24
N ASP A 115 13.89 -4.63 4.99
CA ASP A 115 13.43 -4.97 3.64
C ASP A 115 12.77 -3.80 2.92
N ASP A 116 12.02 -2.94 3.62
CA ASP A 116 11.40 -1.74 3.03
C ASP A 116 12.48 -0.79 2.48
N ILE A 117 13.58 -0.64 3.21
CA ILE A 117 14.71 0.24 2.86
C ILE A 117 15.52 -0.38 1.72
N ILE A 118 15.81 -1.67 1.77
CA ILE A 118 16.49 -2.39 0.69
C ILE A 118 15.67 -2.30 -0.60
N GLN A 119 14.35 -2.54 -0.53
CA GLN A 119 13.46 -2.43 -1.68
C GLN A 119 13.50 -1.01 -2.29
N LEU A 120 13.45 0.03 -1.45
CA LEU A 120 13.59 1.42 -1.90
C LEU A 120 14.97 1.69 -2.55
N MET A 121 16.05 1.15 -2.00
CA MET A 121 17.42 1.30 -2.52
C MET A 121 17.66 0.58 -3.85
N GLU A 122 17.06 -0.60 -4.02
CA GLU A 122 17.26 -1.45 -5.18
C GLU A 122 16.22 -1.19 -6.28
N THR A 123 15.30 -0.24 -6.06
CA THR A 123 14.18 0.06 -6.96
C THR A 123 13.31 -1.18 -7.20
N GLN A 124 12.91 -1.83 -6.10
CA GLN A 124 12.02 -2.99 -6.10
C GLN A 124 10.58 -2.57 -5.76
N TRP A 125 9.66 -3.54 -5.80
CA TRP A 125 8.27 -3.37 -5.38
C TRP A 125 8.20 -2.72 -4.00
N LEU A 126 7.52 -1.58 -3.90
CA LEU A 126 7.34 -0.90 -2.63
C LEU A 126 6.19 -1.52 -1.84
N GLY A 127 6.44 -1.74 -0.55
CA GLY A 127 5.40 -2.01 0.44
C GLY A 127 4.55 -0.78 0.75
N ALA A 128 3.40 -1.01 1.40
CA ALA A 128 2.49 0.05 1.83
C ALA A 128 3.17 1.05 2.78
N ASN A 129 4.06 0.58 3.66
CA ASN A 129 4.73 1.43 4.65
C ASN A 129 5.63 2.49 3.98
N CYS A 130 6.32 2.16 2.89
CA CYS A 130 7.08 3.13 2.11
C CYS A 130 6.19 4.24 1.54
N ILE A 131 5.05 3.88 0.97
CA ILE A 131 4.09 4.85 0.42
C ILE A 131 3.51 5.71 1.54
N VAL A 132 3.15 5.12 2.69
CA VAL A 132 2.64 5.85 3.87
C VAL A 132 3.68 6.82 4.42
N ALA A 133 4.95 6.41 4.51
CA ALA A 133 6.05 7.29 4.92
C ALA A 133 6.18 8.48 3.97
N TYR A 134 6.08 8.24 2.66
CA TYR A 134 6.13 9.31 1.68
C TYR A 134 4.92 10.24 1.72
N MET A 135 3.71 9.71 1.94
CA MET A 135 2.52 10.53 2.17
C MET A 135 2.68 11.43 3.40
N ARG A 136 3.33 10.94 4.45
CA ARG A 136 3.66 11.76 5.62
C ARG A 136 4.65 12.88 5.28
N TYR A 137 5.64 12.62 4.45
CA TYR A 137 6.54 13.66 3.94
C TYR A 137 5.76 14.71 3.11
N LEU A 138 4.92 14.27 2.17
CA LEU A 138 4.08 15.16 1.36
C LEU A 138 3.11 15.99 2.23
N TYR A 139 2.64 15.45 3.37
CA TYR A 139 1.82 16.21 4.30
C TYR A 139 2.56 17.43 4.88
N GLU A 140 3.88 17.34 5.10
CA GLU A 140 4.68 18.53 5.48
C GLU A 140 4.74 19.57 4.38
N ILE A 141 4.78 19.12 3.12
CA ILE A 141 4.71 20.02 1.96
C ILE A 141 3.35 20.71 1.93
N LEU A 142 2.25 19.98 2.19
CA LEU A 142 0.92 20.58 2.29
C LEU A 142 0.85 21.65 3.38
N ILE A 143 1.47 21.43 4.55
CA ILE A 143 1.54 22.44 5.61
C ILE A 143 2.31 23.66 5.14
N LYS A 144 3.51 23.47 4.57
CA LYS A 144 4.38 24.57 4.11
C LYS A 144 3.75 25.39 2.98
N SER A 145 2.90 24.77 2.17
CA SER A 145 2.24 25.39 1.02
C SER A 145 0.80 25.86 1.32
N ASP A 146 0.31 25.75 2.55
CA ASP A 146 -1.08 26.07 2.95
C ASP A 146 -2.16 25.32 2.12
N LEU A 147 -1.91 24.03 1.85
CA LEU A 147 -2.75 23.17 1.02
C LEU A 147 -3.42 22.02 1.82
N VAL A 148 -3.30 22.00 3.14
CA VAL A 148 -3.89 20.95 4.01
C VAL A 148 -5.42 20.88 3.92
N ASP A 149 -6.06 22.01 3.59
CA ASP A 149 -7.49 22.12 3.36
C ASP A 149 -7.92 21.81 1.92
N THR A 150 -6.96 21.66 1.00
CA THR A 150 -7.19 21.35 -0.40
C THR A 150 -7.05 19.86 -0.66
N PHE A 151 -6.04 19.22 -0.05
CA PHE A 151 -5.74 17.81 -0.25
C PHE A 151 -5.92 17.00 1.04
N GLY A 152 -6.36 15.76 0.90
CA GLY A 152 -6.42 14.78 1.99
C GLY A 152 -5.82 13.45 1.57
N PHE A 153 -5.17 12.77 2.50
CA PHE A 153 -4.64 11.42 2.27
C PHE A 153 -5.55 10.36 2.87
N VAL A 154 -5.67 9.22 2.18
CA VAL A 154 -6.28 7.99 2.72
C VAL A 154 -5.19 6.93 2.87
N ASP A 155 -5.06 6.36 4.06
CA ASP A 155 -4.09 5.29 4.32
C ASP A 155 -4.42 4.05 3.47
N SER A 156 -3.42 3.59 2.70
CA SER A 156 -3.55 2.41 1.84
C SER A 156 -3.93 1.14 2.63
N ALA A 157 -3.52 1.01 3.89
CA ALA A 157 -3.90 -0.12 4.74
C ALA A 157 -5.40 -0.13 5.09
N ARG A 158 -6.08 1.02 5.02
CA ARG A 158 -7.52 1.16 5.33
C ARG A 158 -8.42 0.90 4.12
N VAL A 159 -7.83 0.74 2.93
CA VAL A 159 -8.55 0.49 1.68
C VAL A 159 -8.20 -0.87 1.07
N VAL A 160 -7.57 -1.75 1.85
CA VAL A 160 -7.38 -3.16 1.48
C VAL A 160 -8.70 -3.90 1.69
N SER A 161 -9.16 -4.63 0.68
CA SER A 161 -10.36 -5.48 0.79
C SER A 161 -10.08 -6.90 0.32
N PHE A 162 -10.34 -7.87 1.20
CA PHE A 162 -10.48 -9.28 0.84
C PHE A 162 -11.85 -9.80 1.33
N GLY A 163 -12.87 -9.70 0.48
CA GLY A 163 -14.23 -10.20 0.74
C GLY A 163 -15.21 -9.14 1.28
N VAL A 164 -16.49 -9.53 1.39
CA VAL A 164 -17.63 -8.60 1.58
C VAL A 164 -17.58 -7.82 2.90
N SER A 165 -17.17 -8.43 4.01
CA SER A 165 -17.07 -7.73 5.31
C SER A 165 -15.99 -6.65 5.29
N GLN A 166 -14.86 -6.94 4.63
CA GLN A 166 -13.78 -5.97 4.47
C GLN A 166 -14.20 -4.83 3.54
N THR A 167 -14.97 -5.09 2.48
CA THR A 167 -15.53 -4.03 1.62
C THR A 167 -16.34 -3.00 2.40
N LYS A 168 -17.22 -3.43 3.33
CA LYS A 168 -17.99 -2.48 4.17
C LYS A 168 -17.10 -1.66 5.10
N ASN A 169 -16.03 -2.25 5.63
CA ASN A 169 -15.05 -1.52 6.44
C ASN A 169 -14.31 -0.49 5.59
N VAL A 170 -13.93 -0.84 4.36
CA VAL A 170 -13.30 0.09 3.41
C VAL A 170 -14.24 1.25 3.06
N GLU A 171 -15.51 0.96 2.77
CA GLU A 171 -16.53 2.00 2.55
C GLU A 171 -16.64 2.94 3.74
N LYS A 172 -16.72 2.39 4.96
CA LYS A 172 -16.77 3.18 6.19
C LYS A 172 -15.51 4.04 6.39
N ASN A 173 -14.33 3.47 6.15
CA ASN A 173 -13.05 4.18 6.29
C ASN A 173 -12.95 5.37 5.33
N LEU A 174 -13.42 5.19 4.08
CA LEU A 174 -13.49 6.28 3.11
C LEU A 174 -14.48 7.35 3.55
N VAL A 175 -15.67 6.98 4.04
CA VAL A 175 -16.67 7.93 4.56
C VAL A 175 -16.10 8.73 5.74
N GLU A 176 -15.53 8.06 6.73
CA GLU A 176 -14.91 8.70 7.91
C GLU A 176 -13.84 9.71 7.48
N ARG A 177 -13.01 9.36 6.50
CA ARG A 177 -11.99 10.29 6.00
C ARG A 177 -12.58 11.47 5.22
N MET A 178 -13.59 11.24 4.38
CA MET A 178 -14.26 12.32 3.63
C MET A 178 -15.01 13.31 4.52
N GLN A 179 -15.46 12.87 5.71
CA GLN A 179 -16.12 13.75 6.70
C GLN A 179 -15.16 14.73 7.39
N GLN A 180 -13.85 14.59 7.21
CA GLN A 180 -12.86 15.39 7.92
C GLN A 180 -12.22 16.47 7.05
N GLY A 181 -12.03 17.64 7.64
CA GLY A 181 -11.49 18.82 6.95
C GLY A 181 -12.60 19.63 6.27
N LYS A 182 -12.19 20.55 5.38
CA LYS A 182 -13.13 21.38 4.61
C LYS A 182 -13.82 20.60 3.48
N SER A 183 -14.96 21.12 3.03
CA SER A 183 -15.65 20.68 1.80
C SER A 183 -14.80 20.93 0.55
N ASP A 184 -15.00 20.16 -0.52
CA ASP A 184 -14.24 20.21 -1.81
C ASP A 184 -12.76 19.81 -1.70
N ARG A 185 -12.40 18.99 -0.70
CA ARG A 185 -11.07 18.38 -0.62
C ARG A 185 -10.88 17.33 -1.71
N ILE A 186 -9.66 17.29 -2.25
CA ILE A 186 -9.21 16.23 -3.16
C ILE A 186 -8.50 15.15 -2.33
N PHE A 187 -9.11 13.97 -2.27
CA PHE A 187 -8.54 12.83 -1.54
C PHE A 187 -7.65 11.98 -2.46
N LEU A 188 -6.39 11.79 -2.05
CA LEU A 188 -5.40 10.95 -2.70
C LEU A 188 -5.36 9.58 -2.01
N VAL A 189 -5.69 8.54 -2.77
CA VAL A 189 -5.91 7.17 -2.26
C VAL A 189 -5.05 6.18 -3.02
N PRO A 190 -3.82 5.90 -2.56
CA PRO A 190 -3.03 4.78 -3.05
C PRO A 190 -3.77 3.47 -2.79
N TYR A 191 -3.94 2.67 -3.84
CA TYR A 191 -4.68 1.42 -3.78
C TYR A 191 -3.87 0.30 -4.46
N ASN A 192 -3.86 -0.88 -3.83
CA ASN A 192 -3.14 -2.05 -4.31
C ASN A 192 -4.08 -3.27 -4.34
N PRO A 193 -4.79 -3.51 -5.45
CA PRO A 193 -5.74 -4.61 -5.53
C PRO A 193 -5.06 -5.98 -5.59
N ARG A 194 -3.94 -6.11 -6.31
CA ARG A 194 -3.31 -7.41 -6.67
C ARG A 194 -1.82 -7.28 -6.96
N ASN A 195 -1.03 -6.80 -6.01
CA ASN A 195 0.40 -6.53 -6.16
C ASN A 195 0.71 -5.52 -7.27
N HIS A 196 -0.10 -4.47 -7.38
CA HIS A 196 0.10 -3.36 -8.30
C HIS A 196 -0.44 -2.08 -7.68
N TRP A 197 0.39 -1.06 -7.55
CA TRP A 197 -0.02 0.22 -7.00
C TRP A 197 -0.64 1.13 -8.07
N MET A 198 -1.80 1.68 -7.76
CA MET A 198 -2.45 2.74 -8.51
C MET A 198 -2.92 3.86 -7.58
N LEU A 199 -3.18 5.04 -8.12
CA LEU A 199 -3.71 6.17 -7.36
C LEU A 199 -5.15 6.45 -7.77
N THR A 200 -6.07 6.37 -6.80
CA THR A 200 -7.44 6.89 -6.95
C THR A 200 -7.48 8.30 -6.39
N ILE A 201 -8.14 9.21 -7.09
CA ILE A 201 -8.25 10.61 -6.69
C ILE A 201 -9.74 10.95 -6.61
N ILE A 202 -10.24 11.25 -5.42
CA ILE A 202 -11.66 11.48 -5.17
C ILE A 202 -11.87 12.98 -4.97
N ASN A 203 -12.74 13.59 -5.78
CA ASN A 203 -13.34 14.89 -5.49
C ASN A 203 -14.86 14.67 -5.39
N GLU A 204 -15.35 14.59 -4.17
CA GLU A 204 -16.73 14.24 -3.87
C GLU A 204 -17.72 15.38 -4.17
N GLU A 205 -17.29 16.64 -4.15
CA GLU A 205 -18.11 17.83 -4.29
C GLU A 205 -18.47 18.03 -5.76
N LYS A 206 -17.48 17.78 -6.64
CA LYS A 206 -17.65 17.73 -8.10
C LYS A 206 -18.24 16.41 -8.57
N ASP A 207 -18.42 15.43 -7.69
CA ASP A 207 -18.85 14.07 -8.01
C ASP A 207 -17.95 13.42 -9.09
N ILE A 208 -16.62 13.55 -8.97
CA ILE A 208 -15.65 12.98 -9.92
C ILE A 208 -14.62 12.12 -9.18
N VAL A 209 -14.32 10.96 -9.75
CA VAL A 209 -13.21 10.10 -9.32
C VAL A 209 -12.27 9.86 -10.49
N TYR A 210 -10.98 10.08 -10.27
CA TYR A 210 -9.93 9.81 -11.26
C TYR A 210 -9.13 8.57 -10.90
N ILE A 211 -8.65 7.87 -11.93
CA ILE A 211 -7.69 6.78 -11.81
C ILE A 211 -6.40 7.19 -12.52
N ALA A 212 -5.30 7.25 -11.77
CA ALA A 212 -3.95 7.38 -12.27
C ALA A 212 -3.21 6.05 -12.07
N ASP A 213 -2.88 5.41 -13.18
CA ASP A 213 -2.28 4.07 -13.21
C ASP A 213 -1.03 4.10 -14.10
N SER A 214 0.07 3.49 -13.64
CA SER A 214 1.31 3.34 -14.43
C SER A 214 1.23 2.19 -15.43
N LEU A 215 0.27 1.27 -15.30
CA LEU A 215 -0.02 0.25 -16.30
C LEU A 215 -0.95 0.77 -17.39
N GLU A 216 -0.95 0.06 -18.52
CA GLU A 216 -1.92 0.31 -19.59
C GLU A 216 -3.25 -0.37 -19.28
N LYS A 217 -4.34 0.41 -19.40
CA LYS A 217 -5.74 -0.04 -19.49
C LYS A 217 -6.10 -1.17 -18.52
N GLN A 218 -6.07 -0.87 -17.22
CA GLN A 218 -6.64 -1.73 -16.20
C GLN A 218 -8.07 -1.29 -15.84
N GLU A 219 -8.89 -2.26 -15.43
CA GLU A 219 -10.24 -2.03 -14.94
C GLU A 219 -10.35 -2.55 -13.50
N TYR A 220 -11.09 -1.82 -12.67
CA TYR A 220 -11.22 -2.12 -11.25
C TYR A 220 -12.69 -2.08 -10.80
N PRO A 221 -13.58 -2.87 -11.40
CA PRO A 221 -15.03 -2.76 -11.17
C PRO A 221 -15.42 -2.91 -9.69
N GLU A 222 -14.82 -3.86 -8.97
CA GLU A 222 -15.06 -4.08 -7.53
C GLU A 222 -14.64 -2.86 -6.69
N TRP A 223 -13.51 -2.25 -7.02
CA TRP A 223 -13.03 -1.03 -6.35
C TRP A 223 -13.91 0.17 -6.69
N MET A 224 -14.31 0.31 -7.95
CA MET A 224 -15.21 1.37 -8.39
C MET A 224 -16.56 1.29 -7.68
N GLU A 225 -17.12 0.08 -7.54
CA GLU A 225 -18.36 -0.14 -6.79
C GLU A 225 -18.19 0.23 -5.30
N THR A 226 -17.08 -0.20 -4.68
CA THR A 226 -16.75 0.14 -3.29
C THR A 226 -16.70 1.66 -3.07
N VAL A 227 -15.97 2.38 -3.93
CA VAL A 227 -15.86 3.85 -3.84
C VAL A 227 -17.21 4.54 -4.12
N ASN A 228 -17.99 4.05 -5.09
CA ASN A 228 -19.34 4.56 -5.36
C ASN A 228 -20.26 4.43 -4.14
N ASN A 229 -20.23 3.27 -3.48
CA ASN A 229 -21.01 3.03 -2.27
C ASN A 229 -20.55 3.94 -1.13
N ALA A 230 -19.24 4.10 -0.93
CA ALA A 230 -18.69 5.02 0.05
C ALA A 230 -19.14 6.47 -0.19
N ILE A 231 -19.08 6.98 -1.42
CA ILE A 231 -19.53 8.34 -1.76
C ILE A 231 -21.05 8.48 -1.56
N LYS A 232 -21.83 7.45 -1.91
CA LYS A 232 -23.28 7.42 -1.66
C LYS A 232 -23.61 7.46 -0.17
N LEU A 233 -22.90 6.69 0.65
CA LEU A 233 -23.02 6.68 2.11
C LEU A 233 -22.64 8.05 2.68
N PHE A 234 -21.52 8.62 2.24
CA PHE A 234 -21.05 9.95 2.61
C PHE A 234 -22.11 11.03 2.32
N ASN A 235 -22.69 11.01 1.11
CA ASN A 235 -23.77 11.91 0.72
C ASN A 235 -25.01 11.74 1.61
N GLY A 236 -25.33 10.51 2.01
CA GLY A 236 -26.43 10.22 2.93
C GLY A 236 -26.20 10.82 4.33
N VAL A 237 -25.01 10.65 4.90
CA VAL A 237 -24.70 11.13 6.27
C VAL A 237 -24.43 12.64 6.34
N THR A 238 -24.07 13.27 5.22
CA THR A 238 -23.86 14.73 5.13
C THR A 238 -25.09 15.50 4.64
N GLY A 239 -26.21 14.81 4.38
CA GLY A 239 -27.44 15.44 3.91
C GLY A 239 -27.43 15.87 2.43
N ARG A 240 -26.41 15.47 1.65
CA ARG A 240 -26.29 15.73 0.21
C ARG A 240 -27.13 14.74 -0.61
N HIS A 241 -28.43 14.69 -0.32
CA HIS A 241 -29.36 13.76 -0.96
C HIS A 241 -29.56 14.08 -2.45
N GLY A 242 -29.88 13.06 -3.26
CA GLY A 242 -30.20 13.23 -4.69
C GLY A 242 -29.00 13.39 -5.62
N LYS A 243 -27.76 13.36 -5.10
CA LYS A 243 -26.53 13.29 -5.89
C LYS A 243 -26.50 12.02 -6.76
N LYS A 244 -25.99 12.14 -7.99
CA LYS A 244 -25.81 11.01 -8.91
C LYS A 244 -24.55 10.23 -8.53
N ALA A 245 -24.38 9.05 -9.11
CA ALA A 245 -23.11 8.33 -9.03
C ALA A 245 -21.98 9.20 -9.62
N PRO A 246 -20.77 9.15 -9.05
CA PRO A 246 -19.67 9.98 -9.50
C PRO A 246 -19.23 9.58 -10.91
N GLN A 247 -18.76 10.57 -11.68
CA GLN A 247 -18.14 10.34 -12.97
C GLN A 247 -16.73 9.78 -12.76
N TRP A 248 -16.44 8.64 -13.38
CA TRP A 248 -15.10 8.06 -13.38
C TRP A 248 -14.31 8.50 -14.60
N ILE A 249 -13.07 8.95 -14.38
CA ILE A 249 -12.17 9.41 -15.44
C ILE A 249 -10.82 8.70 -15.29
N THR A 250 -10.51 7.79 -16.20
CA THR A 250 -9.16 7.21 -16.31
C THR A 250 -8.22 8.21 -16.96
N LEU A 251 -7.15 8.59 -16.25
CA LEU A 251 -6.14 9.53 -16.75
C LEU A 251 -5.18 8.79 -17.69
N LEU A 252 -5.62 8.60 -18.94
CA LEU A 252 -4.92 7.76 -19.92
C LEU A 252 -3.52 8.25 -20.30
N SER A 253 -3.19 9.51 -20.04
CA SER A 253 -1.90 10.12 -20.38
C SER A 253 -1.00 10.33 -19.16
N THR A 254 -1.25 9.59 -18.07
CA THR A 254 -0.25 9.45 -16.99
C THR A 254 0.99 8.73 -17.51
N PRO A 255 2.20 9.09 -17.03
CA PRO A 255 3.43 8.36 -17.33
C PRO A 255 3.29 6.85 -17.08
N LYS A 256 3.84 6.01 -17.97
CA LYS A 256 3.70 4.55 -17.89
C LYS A 256 5.01 3.87 -17.50
N GLN A 257 4.93 2.86 -16.64
CA GLN A 257 6.11 2.13 -16.17
C GLN A 257 6.67 1.21 -17.25
N VAL A 258 7.96 0.86 -17.13
CA VAL A 258 8.68 0.03 -18.11
C VAL A 258 9.20 -1.29 -17.55
N GLY A 259 9.70 -1.32 -16.30
CA GLY A 259 10.36 -2.49 -15.70
C GLY A 259 9.43 -3.38 -14.87
N GLY A 260 8.20 -2.94 -14.63
CA GLY A 260 7.13 -3.72 -13.99
C GLY A 260 7.09 -3.60 -12.45
N VAL A 261 8.13 -3.07 -11.83
CA VAL A 261 8.27 -2.96 -10.36
C VAL A 261 8.03 -1.54 -9.85
N GLU A 262 7.90 -0.56 -10.76
CA GLU A 262 7.98 0.85 -10.42
C GLU A 262 6.65 1.46 -9.96
N CYS A 263 5.55 0.71 -9.97
CA CYS A 263 4.19 1.22 -9.71
C CYS A 263 4.08 2.05 -8.43
N GLY A 264 4.73 1.64 -7.35
CA GLY A 264 4.75 2.40 -6.08
C GLY A 264 5.43 3.77 -6.21
N TYR A 265 6.56 3.84 -6.91
CA TYR A 265 7.28 5.09 -7.17
C TYR A 265 6.50 6.00 -8.11
N TYR A 266 5.78 5.44 -9.08
CA TYR A 266 4.87 6.20 -9.94
C TYR A 266 3.73 6.81 -9.12
N VAL A 267 3.14 6.07 -8.18
CA VAL A 267 2.11 6.61 -7.26
C VAL A 267 2.69 7.73 -6.38
N MET A 268 3.89 7.56 -5.81
CA MET A 268 4.59 8.63 -5.10
C MET A 268 4.76 9.87 -5.99
N ARG A 269 5.22 9.69 -7.22
CA ARG A 269 5.44 10.78 -8.18
C ARG A 269 4.15 11.46 -8.61
N TYR A 270 3.07 10.71 -8.83
CA TYR A 270 1.75 11.28 -9.16
C TYR A 270 1.26 12.17 -8.03
N MET A 271 1.33 11.72 -6.78
CA MET A 271 0.91 12.52 -5.64
C MET A 271 1.72 13.82 -5.53
N LYS A 272 3.05 13.74 -5.72
CA LYS A 272 3.92 14.92 -5.74
C LYS A 272 3.51 15.91 -6.84
N GLU A 273 3.37 15.45 -8.09
CA GLU A 273 2.97 16.33 -9.21
C GLU A 273 1.60 16.99 -9.00
N ILE A 274 0.65 16.28 -8.40
CA ILE A 274 -0.68 16.83 -8.11
C ILE A 274 -0.61 17.93 -7.06
N ILE A 275 0.16 17.69 -5.99
CA ILE A 275 0.29 18.63 -4.85
C ILE A 275 1.10 19.87 -5.25
N GLU A 276 2.14 19.69 -6.07
CA GLU A 276 3.01 20.78 -6.50
C GLU A 276 2.46 21.57 -7.70
N ASP A 277 1.37 21.12 -8.33
CA ASP A 277 0.69 21.87 -9.40
C ASP A 277 -0.16 23.02 -8.81
N PRO A 278 0.27 24.29 -8.94
CA PRO A 278 -0.45 25.42 -8.38
C PRO A 278 -1.81 25.65 -9.06
N THR A 279 -2.03 25.06 -10.24
CA THR A 279 -3.28 25.20 -10.99
C THR A 279 -4.28 24.08 -10.69
N ILE A 280 -3.84 23.02 -10.00
CA ILE A 280 -4.65 21.82 -9.71
C ILE A 280 -5.33 21.31 -11.01
N SER A 281 -4.60 21.36 -12.13
CA SER A 281 -5.10 21.04 -13.46
C SER A 281 -4.65 19.66 -13.95
N PHE A 282 -4.12 18.82 -13.05
CA PHE A 282 -3.68 17.44 -13.31
C PHE A 282 -4.67 16.66 -14.19
N ALA A 283 -5.98 16.80 -13.93
CA ALA A 283 -7.03 16.14 -14.70
C ALA A 283 -6.99 16.55 -16.17
N GLN A 284 -6.86 17.85 -16.47
CA GLN A 284 -6.77 18.36 -17.84
C GLN A 284 -5.44 17.97 -18.50
N LEU A 285 -4.34 18.01 -17.74
CA LEU A 285 -3.01 17.67 -18.21
C LEU A 285 -2.88 16.19 -18.57
N TRP A 286 -3.44 15.29 -17.75
CA TRP A 286 -3.32 13.84 -17.91
C TRP A 286 -4.48 13.22 -18.69
N SER A 287 -5.54 13.98 -19.00
CA SER A 287 -6.61 13.53 -19.91
C SER A 287 -6.30 13.81 -21.38
N LYS A 288 -5.51 14.84 -21.70
CA LYS A 288 -5.12 15.16 -23.07
C LYS A 288 -4.20 14.06 -23.59
N LYS A 289 -4.55 13.43 -24.73
CA LYS A 289 -3.71 12.49 -25.51
C LYS A 289 -2.43 13.17 -26.01
N SER A 290 -1.57 13.57 -25.10
CA SER A 290 -0.17 13.90 -25.37
C SER A 290 0.64 12.66 -25.02
N LYS A 291 1.63 12.32 -25.84
CA LYS A 291 2.61 11.27 -25.50
C LYS A 291 3.42 11.78 -24.31
N ARG A 292 2.96 11.57 -23.08
CA ARG A 292 3.86 11.64 -21.93
C ARG A 292 4.75 10.42 -21.98
N THR A 293 6.05 10.67 -21.98
CA THR A 293 7.08 9.67 -21.79
C THR A 293 6.95 9.08 -20.38
N ASN A 294 7.44 7.86 -20.21
CA ASN A 294 7.74 7.30 -18.90
C ASN A 294 8.53 8.29 -18.03
N TYR A 295 8.46 8.11 -16.71
CA TYR A 295 9.35 8.86 -15.83
C TYR A 295 10.80 8.45 -16.10
N SER A 296 11.67 9.46 -16.19
CA SER A 296 13.11 9.24 -16.21
C SER A 296 13.58 8.65 -14.87
N GLN A 297 14.75 7.99 -14.88
CA GLN A 297 15.35 7.49 -13.65
C GLN A 297 15.60 8.61 -12.64
N GLU A 298 15.99 9.80 -13.10
CA GLU A 298 16.20 10.99 -12.26
C GLU A 298 14.91 11.40 -11.52
N GLN A 299 13.76 11.34 -12.19
CA GLN A 299 12.46 11.63 -11.57
C GLN A 299 12.03 10.56 -10.56
N ILE A 300 12.39 9.30 -10.80
CA ILE A 300 12.17 8.21 -9.84
C ILE A 300 13.13 8.36 -8.65
N ASP A 301 14.38 8.73 -8.89
CA ASP A 301 15.39 8.94 -7.85
C ASP A 301 15.09 10.18 -7.00
N GLU A 302 14.41 11.18 -7.54
CA GLU A 302 13.92 12.33 -6.79
C GLU A 302 13.00 11.87 -5.65
N VAL A 303 11.94 11.13 -5.95
CA VAL A 303 10.98 10.67 -4.92
C VAL A 303 11.57 9.62 -3.99
N ARG A 304 12.66 8.95 -4.36
CA ARG A 304 13.41 8.03 -3.50
C ARG A 304 14.36 8.75 -2.53
N ASN A 305 14.85 9.91 -2.93
CA ASN A 305 15.75 10.75 -2.13
C ASN A 305 15.01 11.61 -1.11
N GLU A 306 13.78 11.99 -1.41
CA GLU A 306 12.90 12.72 -0.51
C GLU A 306 12.53 11.88 0.72
#